data_AF-A0A6V7LNG3-F1
#
_entry.id   AF-A0A6V7LNG3-F1
#
_cell.length_a   1.000
_cell.length_b   1.000
_cell.length_c   1.000
_cell.angle_alpha   90.00
_cell.angle_beta   90.00
_cell.angle_gamma   90.00
#
_symmetry.space_group_name_H-M   'P 1'
#
loop_
_entity.id
_entity.type
_entity.pdbx_description
1 polymer ?
#
loop_
_entity_poly.entity_id
_entity_poly.type
_entity_poly.pdbx_seq_one_letter_code
_entity_poly.pdbx_strand_id
1 'polypeptide(L)'
;SKPGEVTQAVKDAIDIGYRHIDCAHVYGNEKEVGIAIAAKIDEGVIKRDDLFITSKVWNTYHTRDLVEHAIKQTLANLGIDYLDLYLIHWPMAYKEGDDLFPTNEDGTPKLSDTDYLDTWKGMEDVLDKKLTKNIGVSNFNSEQVERLLNNCRIKPVTNQ
;
A
#
# COMPACT_ATOMS: atom_id res chain seq x y z
N SER A 1 15.11 6.80 -6.58
CA SER A 1 15.16 7.97 -7.48
C SER A 1 15.91 9.09 -6.80
N LYS A 2 16.39 10.08 -7.55
CA LYS A 2 16.84 11.34 -6.95
C LYS A 2 15.62 12.14 -6.48
N PRO A 3 15.79 13.04 -5.48
CA PRO A 3 14.69 13.89 -5.04
C PRO A 3 14.03 14.64 -6.20
N GLY A 4 12.70 14.55 -6.29
CA GLY A 4 11.87 15.26 -7.27
C GLY A 4 11.65 14.54 -8.60
N GLU A 5 12.39 13.46 -8.90
CA GLU A 5 12.17 12.68 -10.13
C GLU A 5 10.82 11.98 -10.11
N VAL A 6 10.35 11.50 -8.95
CA VAL A 6 9.05 10.82 -8.84
C VAL A 6 7.91 11.83 -8.97
N THR A 7 8.07 13.02 -8.36
CA THR A 7 7.11 14.12 -8.54
C THR A 7 6.92 14.42 -10.02
N GLN A 8 8.02 14.65 -10.76
CA GLN A 8 7.92 15.00 -12.18
C GLN A 8 7.33 13.85 -13.01
N ALA A 9 7.77 12.61 -12.78
CA ALA A 9 7.26 11.45 -13.50
C ALA A 9 5.74 11.26 -13.32
N VAL A 10 5.23 11.47 -12.10
CA VAL A 10 3.78 11.39 -11.83
C VAL A 10 3.02 12.53 -12.51
N LYS A 11 3.56 13.77 -12.51
CA LYS A 11 2.95 14.89 -13.24
C LYS A 11 2.86 14.59 -14.73
N ASP A 12 3.95 14.13 -15.33
CA ASP A 12 4.01 13.78 -16.75
C ASP A 12 3.03 12.65 -17.09
N ALA A 13 2.95 11.61 -16.24
CA ALA A 13 2.00 10.52 -16.41
C ALA A 13 0.54 11.01 -16.42
N ILE A 14 0.18 11.91 -15.49
CA ILE A 14 -1.17 12.50 -15.44
C ILE A 14 -1.45 13.32 -16.71
N ASP A 15 -0.48 14.13 -17.15
CA ASP A 15 -0.62 14.99 -18.33
C ASP A 15 -0.79 14.19 -19.64
N ILE A 16 -0.12 13.05 -19.76
CA ILE A 16 -0.27 12.17 -20.93
C ILE A 16 -1.50 11.25 -20.83
N GLY A 17 -2.27 11.33 -19.74
CA GLY A 17 -3.58 10.69 -19.61
C GLY A 17 -3.65 9.48 -18.67
N TYR A 18 -2.58 9.12 -17.95
CA TYR A 18 -2.67 8.07 -16.94
C TYR A 18 -3.62 8.51 -15.81
N ARG A 19 -4.43 7.55 -15.36
CA ARG A 19 -5.36 7.71 -14.25
C ARG A 19 -5.18 6.63 -13.18
N HIS A 20 -4.15 5.79 -13.31
CA HIS A 20 -3.76 4.80 -12.31
C HIS A 20 -2.33 5.07 -11.88
N ILE A 21 -2.11 5.25 -10.58
CA ILE A 21 -0.78 5.35 -9.97
C ILE A 21 -0.61 4.23 -8.94
N ASP A 22 0.43 3.43 -9.11
CA ASP A 22 0.84 2.39 -8.15
C ASP A 22 1.96 2.92 -7.25
N CYS A 23 1.75 2.82 -5.94
CA CYS A 23 2.66 3.25 -4.89
C CYS A 23 3.01 2.09 -3.96
N ALA A 24 3.96 2.31 -3.07
CA ALA A 24 4.14 1.51 -1.87
C ALA A 24 4.90 2.33 -0.83
N HIS A 25 4.56 2.16 0.45
CA HIS A 25 5.25 2.83 1.55
C HIS A 25 6.78 2.60 1.51
N VAL A 26 7.18 1.35 1.24
CA VAL A 26 8.59 0.93 1.24
C VAL A 26 9.44 1.63 0.17
N TYR A 27 8.84 2.21 -0.88
CA TYR A 27 9.59 2.94 -1.90
C TYR A 27 10.14 4.28 -1.39
N GLY A 28 9.68 4.75 -0.22
CA GLY A 28 10.17 5.98 0.42
C GLY A 28 9.83 7.26 -0.34
N ASN A 29 8.88 7.21 -1.29
CA ASN A 29 8.58 8.30 -2.23
C ASN A 29 7.10 8.69 -2.28
N GLU A 30 6.23 8.15 -1.41
CA GLU A 30 4.79 8.49 -1.38
C GLU A 30 4.54 10.01 -1.24
N LYS A 31 5.40 10.74 -0.52
CA LYS A 31 5.30 12.21 -0.42
C LYS A 31 5.50 12.92 -1.76
N GLU A 32 6.42 12.44 -2.60
CA GLU A 32 6.63 13.00 -3.94
C GLU A 32 5.41 12.74 -4.84
N VAL A 33 4.82 11.55 -4.74
CA VAL A 33 3.57 11.23 -5.45
C VAL A 33 2.44 12.16 -4.99
N GLY A 34 2.29 12.37 -3.68
CA GLY A 34 1.29 13.28 -3.12
C GLY A 34 1.44 14.72 -3.60
N ILE A 35 2.66 15.24 -3.64
CA ILE A 35 2.96 16.59 -4.18
C ILE A 35 2.52 16.70 -5.65
N ALA A 36 2.80 15.69 -6.47
CA ALA A 36 2.41 15.70 -7.88
C ALA A 36 0.89 15.66 -8.07
N ILE A 37 0.19 14.83 -7.30
CA ILE A 37 -1.27 14.73 -7.33
C ILE A 37 -1.91 16.07 -6.92
N ALA A 38 -1.46 16.64 -5.79
CA ALA A 38 -1.97 17.91 -5.31
C ALA A 38 -1.78 19.03 -6.35
N ALA A 39 -0.58 19.13 -6.94
CA ALA A 39 -0.31 20.10 -7.99
C ALA A 39 -1.24 19.93 -9.20
N LYS A 40 -1.52 18.70 -9.63
CA LYS A 40 -2.41 18.44 -10.78
C LYS A 40 -3.89 18.69 -10.49
N ILE A 41 -4.30 18.58 -9.23
CA ILE A 41 -5.63 19.00 -8.77
C ILE A 41 -5.71 20.53 -8.74
N ASP A 42 -4.71 21.21 -8.18
CA ASP A 42 -4.65 22.68 -8.10
C ASP A 42 -4.59 23.34 -9.49
N GLU A 43 -3.87 22.72 -10.44
CA GLU A 43 -3.83 23.11 -11.85
C GLU A 43 -5.17 22.87 -12.58
N GLY A 44 -6.11 22.12 -11.98
CA GLY A 44 -7.41 21.78 -12.57
C GLY A 44 -7.36 20.69 -13.65
N VAL A 45 -6.25 19.95 -13.75
CA VAL A 45 -6.04 18.90 -14.76
C VAL A 45 -6.85 17.63 -14.43
N ILE A 46 -7.02 17.35 -13.13
CA ILE A 46 -7.77 16.21 -12.61
C ILE A 46 -8.51 16.59 -11.32
N LYS A 47 -9.48 15.78 -10.93
CA LYS A 47 -10.02 15.68 -9.57
C LYS A 47 -9.47 14.45 -8.89
N ARG A 48 -9.54 14.38 -7.55
CA ARG A 48 -9.15 13.17 -6.81
C ARG A 48 -9.87 11.92 -7.34
N ASP A 49 -11.15 12.02 -7.62
CA ASP A 49 -11.98 10.90 -8.10
C ASP A 49 -11.63 10.43 -9.53
N ASP A 50 -10.84 11.21 -10.29
CA ASP A 50 -10.35 10.77 -11.60
C ASP A 50 -9.19 9.77 -11.48
N LEU A 51 -8.55 9.67 -10.31
CA LEU A 51 -7.40 8.78 -10.09
C LEU A 51 -7.79 7.49 -9.36
N PHE A 52 -7.20 6.40 -9.81
CA PHE A 52 -7.11 5.13 -9.11
C PHE A 52 -5.71 5.00 -8.47
N ILE A 53 -5.64 5.10 -7.15
CA ILE A 53 -4.37 5.06 -6.42
C ILE A 53 -4.26 3.75 -5.65
N THR A 54 -3.17 3.02 -5.92
CA THR A 54 -2.81 1.77 -5.23
C THR A 54 -1.66 2.04 -4.25
N SER A 55 -1.72 1.52 -3.04
CA SER A 55 -0.54 1.38 -2.18
C SER A 55 -0.54 0.02 -1.47
N LYS A 56 0.49 -0.24 -0.66
CA LYS A 56 0.76 -1.58 -0.10
C LYS A 56 1.16 -1.51 1.37
N VAL A 57 0.59 -2.37 2.21
CA VAL A 57 1.09 -2.60 3.58
C VAL A 57 2.39 -3.38 3.51
N TRP A 58 3.44 -2.85 4.14
CA TRP A 58 4.77 -3.46 4.13
C TRP A 58 4.94 -4.52 5.22
N ASN A 59 5.95 -5.37 5.05
CA ASN A 59 6.20 -6.57 5.84
C ASN A 59 6.33 -6.32 7.35
N THR A 60 6.79 -5.14 7.77
CA THR A 60 6.94 -4.75 9.19
C THR A 60 5.63 -4.29 9.85
N TYR A 61 4.52 -4.27 9.10
CA TYR A 61 3.19 -3.81 9.56
C TYR A 61 2.13 -4.91 9.46
N HIS A 62 2.52 -6.18 9.55
CA HIS A 62 1.62 -7.33 9.34
C HIS A 62 0.63 -7.59 10.49
N THR A 63 0.86 -7.09 11.70
CA THR A 63 -0.12 -7.29 12.78
C THR A 63 -1.39 -6.49 12.47
N ARG A 64 -2.55 -7.04 12.86
CA ARG A 64 -3.86 -6.45 12.56
C ARG A 64 -3.94 -4.95 12.88
N ASP A 65 -3.45 -4.54 14.05
CA ASP A 65 -3.49 -3.14 14.49
C ASP A 65 -2.53 -2.24 13.69
N LEU A 66 -1.39 -2.78 13.25
CA LEU A 66 -0.40 -2.03 12.46
C LEU A 66 -0.86 -1.78 11.02
N VAL A 67 -1.78 -2.58 10.46
CA VAL A 67 -2.34 -2.33 9.14
C VAL A 67 -3.04 -0.96 9.07
N GLU A 68 -3.83 -0.62 10.09
CA GLU A 68 -4.49 0.69 10.13
C GLU A 68 -3.49 1.84 10.32
N HIS A 69 -2.46 1.61 11.14
CA HIS A 69 -1.39 2.60 11.30
C HIS A 69 -0.68 2.86 9.96
N ALA A 70 -0.31 1.81 9.24
CA ALA A 70 0.40 1.89 7.97
C ALA A 70 -0.41 2.64 6.90
N ILE A 71 -1.69 2.30 6.70
CA ILE A 71 -2.51 3.00 5.70
C ILE A 71 -2.70 4.48 6.06
N LYS A 72 -2.89 4.83 7.34
CA LYS A 72 -3.00 6.23 7.76
C LYS A 72 -1.72 7.01 7.46
N GLN A 73 -0.56 6.39 7.66
CA GLN A 73 0.72 6.99 7.31
C GLN A 73 0.85 7.20 5.79
N THR A 74 0.46 6.21 4.99
CA THR A 74 0.40 6.33 3.52
C THR A 74 -0.52 7.46 3.08
N LEU A 75 -1.75 7.52 3.61
CA LEU A 75 -2.72 8.57 3.29
C LEU A 75 -2.19 9.97 3.64
N ALA A 76 -1.55 10.12 4.80
CA ALA A 76 -0.91 11.36 5.21
C ALA A 76 0.27 11.74 4.30
N ASN A 77 1.09 10.77 3.88
CA ASN A 77 2.19 11.02 2.94
C ASN A 77 1.68 11.48 1.57
N LEU A 78 0.62 10.83 1.07
CA LEU A 78 0.01 11.14 -0.22
C LEU A 78 -0.85 12.41 -0.18
N GLY A 79 -1.28 12.86 0.99
CA GLY A 79 -2.18 14.01 1.14
C GLY A 79 -3.59 13.75 0.61
N ILE A 80 -4.10 12.52 0.77
CA ILE A 80 -5.43 12.09 0.30
C ILE A 80 -6.20 11.37 1.41
N ASP A 81 -7.52 11.32 1.30
CA ASP A 81 -8.39 10.76 2.35
C ASP A 81 -8.61 9.24 2.24
N TYR A 82 -8.41 8.65 1.05
CA TYR A 82 -8.61 7.23 0.80
C TYR A 82 -7.72 6.70 -0.34
N LEU A 83 -7.46 5.39 -0.33
CA LEU A 83 -6.88 4.65 -1.46
C LEU A 83 -7.96 3.97 -2.29
N ASP A 84 -7.75 3.83 -3.60
CA ASP A 84 -8.67 3.05 -4.44
C ASP A 84 -8.40 1.54 -4.28
N LEU A 85 -7.15 1.17 -3.98
CA LEU A 85 -6.73 -0.20 -3.71
C LEU A 85 -5.60 -0.24 -2.67
N TYR A 86 -5.71 -1.14 -1.70
CA TYR A 86 -4.65 -1.42 -0.74
C TYR A 86 -4.27 -2.90 -0.75
N LEU A 87 -2.98 -3.20 -0.89
CA LEU A 87 -2.49 -4.57 -1.05
C LEU A 87 -1.64 -5.02 0.15
N ILE A 88 -1.72 -6.29 0.53
CA ILE A 88 -0.61 -6.92 1.26
C ILE A 88 0.56 -7.05 0.29
N HIS A 89 1.70 -6.39 0.57
CA HIS A 89 2.82 -6.33 -0.37
C HIS A 89 3.49 -7.71 -0.58
N TRP A 90 3.65 -8.46 0.50
CA TRP A 90 4.20 -9.82 0.48
C TRP A 90 3.50 -10.71 1.51
N PRO A 91 3.40 -12.02 1.31
CA PRO A 91 2.81 -12.94 2.28
C PRO A 91 3.70 -13.22 3.52
N MET A 92 4.77 -12.45 3.73
CA MET A 92 5.79 -12.70 4.75
C MET A 92 5.87 -11.51 5.71
N ALA A 93 5.71 -11.79 7.01
CA ALA A 93 5.86 -10.77 8.03
C ALA A 93 7.33 -10.62 8.46
N TYR A 94 7.78 -9.37 8.61
CA TYR A 94 9.04 -9.02 9.25
C TYR A 94 8.77 -8.55 10.68
N LYS A 95 9.78 -8.60 11.55
CA LYS A 95 9.67 -8.03 12.89
C LYS A 95 9.27 -6.56 12.82
N GLU A 96 8.34 -6.21 13.67
CA GLU A 96 7.77 -4.88 13.75
C GLU A 96 8.82 -3.90 14.29
N GLY A 97 8.83 -2.67 13.77
CA GLY A 97 9.78 -1.63 14.16
C GLY A 97 9.97 -0.55 13.09
N ASP A 98 10.83 0.42 13.39
CA ASP A 98 11.10 1.57 12.53
C ASP A 98 11.95 1.22 11.30
N ASP A 99 12.76 0.17 11.38
CA ASP A 99 13.54 -0.33 10.25
C ASP A 99 12.63 -1.15 9.32
N LEU A 100 12.53 -0.74 8.06
CA LEU A 100 11.74 -1.43 7.04
C LEU A 100 12.37 -2.77 6.62
N PHE A 101 13.67 -2.96 6.83
CA PHE A 101 14.39 -4.17 6.46
C PHE A 101 15.18 -4.72 7.65
N PRO A 102 14.51 -5.11 8.74
CA PRO A 102 15.20 -5.56 9.94
C PRO A 102 15.95 -6.86 9.62
N THR A 103 17.20 -6.95 10.08
CA THR A 103 18.07 -8.10 9.87
C THR A 103 18.53 -8.73 11.18
N ASN A 104 18.86 -10.02 11.13
CA ASN A 104 19.61 -10.73 12.16
C ASN A 104 21.11 -10.39 12.03
N GLU A 105 21.92 -10.83 13.01
CA GLU A 105 23.38 -10.62 13.00
C GLU A 105 24.07 -11.25 11.77
N ASP A 106 23.49 -12.31 11.20
CA ASP A 106 23.98 -12.99 10.00
C ASP A 106 23.54 -12.33 8.68
N GLY A 107 22.82 -11.21 8.75
CA GLY A 107 22.31 -10.47 7.59
C GLY A 107 21.01 -11.02 6.99
N THR A 108 20.44 -12.10 7.53
CA THR A 108 19.14 -12.61 7.09
C THR A 108 17.99 -11.71 7.58
N PRO A 109 16.84 -11.64 6.86
CA PRO A 109 15.68 -10.89 7.33
C PRO A 109 15.18 -11.40 8.68
N LYS A 110 14.89 -10.48 9.59
CA LYS A 110 14.30 -10.79 10.90
C LYS A 110 12.79 -10.98 10.74
N LEU A 111 12.34 -12.23 10.66
CA LEU A 111 10.93 -12.57 10.41
C LEU A 111 10.04 -12.44 11.66
N SER A 112 8.76 -12.16 11.45
CA SER A 112 7.71 -12.26 12.46
C SER A 112 6.84 -13.49 12.20
N ASP A 113 6.28 -14.07 13.25
CA ASP A 113 5.39 -15.24 13.16
C ASP A 113 3.93 -14.83 12.83
N THR A 114 3.69 -13.54 12.60
CA THR A 114 2.37 -13.01 12.25
C THR A 114 1.88 -13.61 10.93
N ASP A 115 0.74 -14.29 10.97
CA ASP A 115 0.11 -14.90 9.81
C ASP A 115 -0.53 -13.82 8.91
N TYR A 116 -0.39 -13.94 7.59
CA TYR A 116 -1.05 -13.03 6.65
C TYR A 116 -2.58 -13.07 6.74
N LEU A 117 -3.19 -14.11 7.32
CA LEU A 117 -4.62 -14.12 7.62
C LEU A 117 -4.99 -13.11 8.72
N ASP A 118 -4.11 -12.88 9.69
CA ASP A 118 -4.33 -11.83 10.69
C ASP A 118 -4.11 -10.44 10.09
N THR A 119 -3.12 -10.31 9.19
CA THR A 119 -2.98 -9.11 8.36
C THR A 119 -4.24 -8.85 7.54
N TRP A 120 -4.83 -9.89 6.94
CA TRP A 120 -6.04 -9.75 6.14
C TRP A 120 -7.24 -9.25 6.94
N LYS A 121 -7.40 -9.68 8.20
CA LYS A 121 -8.42 -9.09 9.10
C LYS A 121 -8.21 -7.59 9.28
N GLY A 122 -6.96 -7.13 9.37
CA GLY A 122 -6.64 -5.70 9.38
C GLY A 122 -6.98 -5.00 8.07
N MET A 123 -6.74 -5.66 6.92
CA MET A 123 -7.14 -5.15 5.60
C MET A 123 -8.66 -4.97 5.50
N GLU A 124 -9.42 -5.95 6.02
CA GLU A 124 -10.88 -5.88 6.09
C GLU A 124 -11.36 -4.75 7.01
N ASP A 125 -10.70 -4.52 8.15
CA ASP A 125 -11.05 -3.42 9.06
C ASP A 125 -10.85 -2.04 8.41
N VAL A 126 -9.75 -1.83 7.68
CA VAL A 126 -9.48 -0.55 7.01
C VAL A 126 -10.40 -0.30 5.81
N LEU A 127 -10.91 -1.38 5.18
CA LEU A 127 -11.96 -1.32 4.17
C LEU A 127 -13.30 -0.90 4.80
N ASP A 128 -13.70 -1.51 5.91
CA ASP A 128 -14.95 -1.15 6.62
C ASP A 128 -14.91 0.30 7.13
N LYS A 129 -13.71 0.79 7.52
CA LYS A 129 -13.44 2.19 7.89
C LYS A 129 -13.35 3.15 6.70
N LYS A 130 -13.46 2.65 5.47
CA LYS A 130 -13.40 3.42 4.21
C LYS A 130 -12.07 4.15 3.98
N LEU A 131 -10.98 3.66 4.58
CA LEU A 131 -9.62 4.17 4.30
C LEU A 131 -9.10 3.68 2.95
N THR A 132 -9.68 2.60 2.43
CA THR A 132 -9.51 2.13 1.07
C THR A 132 -10.87 1.72 0.49
N LYS A 133 -11.01 1.76 -0.84
CA LYS A 133 -12.20 1.26 -1.56
C LYS A 133 -12.12 -0.24 -1.88
N ASN A 134 -10.91 -0.77 -2.05
CA ASN A 134 -10.68 -2.18 -2.38
C ASN A 134 -9.45 -2.71 -1.64
N ILE A 135 -9.41 -4.03 -1.44
CA ILE A 135 -8.27 -4.74 -0.86
C ILE A 135 -7.87 -5.93 -1.72
N GLY A 136 -6.57 -6.21 -1.75
CA GLY A 136 -5.99 -7.31 -2.51
C GLY A 136 -4.65 -7.75 -1.93
N VAL A 137 -3.95 -8.59 -2.68
CA VAL A 137 -2.65 -9.14 -2.30
C VAL A 137 -1.62 -8.90 -3.39
N SER A 138 -0.34 -9.09 -3.09
CA SER A 138 0.75 -9.07 -4.05
C SER A 138 1.78 -10.13 -3.68
N ASN A 139 2.37 -10.77 -4.69
CA ASN A 139 3.33 -11.86 -4.53
C ASN A 139 2.78 -13.10 -3.78
N PHE A 140 1.46 -13.33 -3.81
CA PHE A 140 0.86 -14.54 -3.24
C PHE A 140 0.86 -15.66 -4.28
N ASN A 141 1.22 -16.87 -3.87
CA ASN A 141 1.10 -18.07 -4.69
C ASN A 141 -0.32 -18.66 -4.63
N SER A 142 -0.60 -19.69 -5.44
CA SER A 142 -1.92 -20.31 -5.52
C SER A 142 -2.41 -20.88 -4.19
N GLU A 143 -1.55 -21.54 -3.42
CA GLU A 143 -1.91 -22.13 -2.13
C GLU A 143 -2.24 -21.07 -1.09
N GLN A 144 -1.50 -19.96 -1.07
CA GLN A 144 -1.74 -18.82 -0.20
C GLN A 144 -3.05 -18.11 -0.56
N VAL A 145 -3.33 -17.92 -1.85
CA VAL A 145 -4.60 -17.34 -2.32
C VAL A 145 -5.77 -18.26 -1.95
N GLU A 146 -5.67 -19.57 -2.18
CA GLU A 146 -6.71 -20.52 -1.82
C GLU A 146 -6.98 -20.53 -0.31
N ARG A 147 -5.91 -20.57 0.49
CA ARG A 147 -6.02 -20.46 1.95
C ARG A 147 -6.69 -19.17 2.38
N LEU A 148 -6.33 -18.03 1.77
CA LEU A 148 -6.98 -16.75 2.05
C LEU A 148 -8.47 -16.78 1.69
N LEU A 149 -8.84 -17.26 0.49
CA LEU A 149 -10.23 -17.34 0.04
C LEU A 149 -11.12 -18.20 0.94
N ASN A 150 -10.54 -19.23 1.56
CA ASN A 150 -11.24 -20.10 2.50
C ASN A 150 -11.41 -19.49 3.91
N ASN A 151 -10.73 -18.39 4.22
CA ASN A 151 -10.67 -17.80 5.55
C ASN A 151 -11.01 -16.30 5.60
N CYS A 152 -11.35 -15.67 4.48
CA CYS A 152 -11.73 -14.25 4.41
C CYS A 152 -13.24 -14.03 4.45
N ARG A 153 -13.67 -12.89 5.00
CA ARG A 153 -15.04 -12.38 4.82
C ARG A 153 -15.15 -11.61 3.51
N ILE A 154 -14.14 -10.79 3.19
CA ILE A 154 -14.05 -10.02 1.96
C ILE A 154 -12.96 -10.64 1.08
N LYS A 155 -13.30 -11.02 -0.14
CA LYS A 155 -12.36 -11.64 -1.08
C LYS A 155 -11.36 -10.61 -1.62
N PRO A 156 -10.08 -10.96 -1.79
CA PRO A 156 -9.14 -10.10 -2.51
C PRO A 156 -9.60 -9.88 -3.94
N VAL A 157 -9.61 -8.63 -4.40
CA VAL A 157 -10.05 -8.29 -5.76
C VAL A 157 -8.94 -8.47 -6.81
N THR A 158 -7.69 -8.56 -6.37
CA THR A 158 -6.51 -8.71 -7.24
C THR A 158 -5.35 -9.38 -6.51
N ASN A 159 -4.45 -9.97 -7.29
CA ASN A 159 -3.11 -10.41 -6.87
C ASN A 159 -2.11 -9.78 -7.85
N GLN A 160 -1.25 -8.87 -7.35
CA GLN A 160 -0.21 -8.19 -8.14
C GLN A 160 1.11 -8.95 -8.12
#